data_AF-A0A967WW51-F1
#
_entry.id   AF-A0A967WW51-F1
#
_cell.length_a   1.000
_cell.length_b   1.000
_cell.length_c   1.000
_cell.angle_alpha   90.00
_cell.angle_beta   90.00
_cell.angle_gamma   90.00
#
_symmetry.space_group_name_H-M   'P 1'
#
loop_
_entity.id
_entity.type
_entity.pdbx_description
1 polymer ?
#
loop_
_entity_poly.entity_id
_entity_poly.type
_entity_poly.pdbx_seq_one_letter_code
_entity_poly.pdbx_strand_id
1 'polypeptide(L)' 'QINLEVSDTGIGIPDEALSRIFTEFYRARNAKSLDVDGTGLGLVLVK' A
#
# COMPACT_ATOMS: atom_id res chain seq x y z
N GLN A 1 -24.88 -0.97 -9.25
CA GLN A 1 -23.40 -0.94 -9.18
C GLN A 1 -23.04 -0.63 -7.73
N ILE A 2 -22.14 -1.40 -7.11
CA ILE A 2 -21.77 -1.20 -5.70
C ILE A 2 -20.37 -0.58 -5.69
N ASN A 3 -20.23 0.54 -4.99
CA ASN A 3 -18.95 1.21 -4.78
C ASN A 3 -18.55 1.07 -3.30
N LEU A 4 -17.28 0.77 -3.06
CA LEU A 4 -16.69 0.68 -1.73
C LEU A 4 -15.51 1.63 -1.66
N GLU A 5 -15.46 2.44 -0.60
CA GLU A 5 -14.36 3.38 -0.33
C GLU A 5 -13.77 3.08 1.04
N VAL A 6 -12.46 3.24 1.16
CA VAL A 6 -11.70 3.02 2.40
C VAL A 6 -10.80 4.22 2.63
N SER A 7 -10.74 4.69 3.87
CA SER A 7 -9.84 5.76 4.32
C SER A 7 -9.10 5.31 5.58
N ASP A 8 -7.83 5.69 5.70
CA ASP A 8 -7.02 5.47 6.88
C ASP A 8 -6.43 6.80 7.40
N THR A 9 -5.77 6.75 8.56
CA THR A 9 -5.08 7.89 9.20
C THR A 9 -3.59 7.61 9.40
N GLY A 10 -3.01 6.73 8.60
CA GLY A 10 -1.63 6.28 8.72
C GLY A 10 -0.62 7.27 8.12
N ILE A 11 0.60 6.79 7.90
CA ILE A 11 1.72 7.56 7.31
C ILE A 11 1.49 8.05 5.87
N GLY A 12 0.36 7.68 5.26
CA GLY A 12 0.02 7.98 3.88
C GLY A 12 0.83 7.20 2.85
N ILE A 13 0.44 7.36 1.59
CA ILE A 13 1.11 6.78 0.42
C ILE A 13 1.69 7.94 -0.39
N PRO A 14 3.00 7.96 -0.68
CA PRO A 14 3.56 8.97 -1.58
C PRO A 14 2.94 8.89 -2.97
N ASP A 15 2.71 10.02 -3.64
CA ASP A 15 2.05 10.07 -4.95
C ASP A 15 2.75 9.20 -5.99
N GLU A 16 4.09 9.17 -5.97
CA GLU A 16 4.88 8.33 -6.89
C GLU A 16 4.73 6.83 -6.63
N ALA A 17 4.25 6.44 -5.45
CA ALA A 17 4.05 5.06 -5.05
C ALA A 17 2.67 4.53 -5.45
N LEU A 18 1.68 5.40 -5.68
CA LEU A 18 0.29 5.02 -5.99
C LEU A 18 0.19 4.06 -7.18
N SER A 19 0.98 4.29 -8.24
CA SER A 19 1.00 3.41 -9.43
C SER A 19 1.63 2.03 -9.18
N ARG A 20 2.28 1.84 -8.03
CA ARG A 20 3.10 0.66 -7.71
C ARG A 20 2.57 -0.16 -6.54
N ILE A 21 1.59 0.32 -5.76
CA ILE A 21 1.10 -0.37 -4.54
C ILE A 21 0.51 -1.77 -4.79
N PHE A 22 0.17 -2.08 -6.05
CA PHE A 22 -0.29 -3.41 -6.49
C PHE A 22 0.82 -4.26 -7.14
N THR A 23 2.09 -3.91 -6.92
CA THR A 23 3.23 -4.69 -7.39
C THR A 23 3.71 -5.65 -6.31
N GLU A 24 4.00 -6.89 -6.68
CA GLU A 24 4.55 -7.90 -5.77
C GLU A 24 5.79 -7.42 -5.02
N PHE A 25 5.79 -7.63 -3.70
CA PHE A 25 6.84 -7.25 -2.77
C PHE A 25 7.16 -5.75 -2.72
N TYR A 26 6.35 -4.89 -3.35
CA TYR A 26 6.59 -3.46 -3.31
C TYR A 26 6.26 -2.88 -1.94
N ARG A 27 7.19 -2.08 -1.42
CA ARG A 27 7.02 -1.26 -0.21
C ARG A 27 7.46 0.16 -0.52
N ALA A 28 6.59 1.14 -0.22
CA ALA A 28 6.90 2.55 -0.35
C ALA A 28 8.06 2.96 0.60
N ARG A 29 8.81 4.00 0.26
CA ARG A 29 10.01 4.41 1.01
C ARG A 29 9.71 4.74 2.47
N ASN A 30 8.64 5.49 2.73
CA ASN A 30 8.15 5.82 4.08
C ASN A 30 7.68 4.59 4.87
N ALA A 31 7.15 3.57 4.19
CA ALA A 31 6.77 2.30 4.82
C ALA A 31 7.96 1.38 5.12
N LYS A 32 9.12 1.59 4.46
CA LYS A 32 10.37 0.88 4.77
C LYS A 32 11.12 1.47 5.96
N SER A 33 10.97 2.78 6.20
CA SER A 33 11.56 3.44 7.37
C SER A 33 10.83 3.13 8.66
N LEU A 34 9.58 2.68 8.56
CA LEU A 34 8.89 2.09 9.70
C LEU A 34 9.35 0.64 9.84
N ASP A 35 9.84 0.29 11.02
CA ASP A 35 10.23 -1.08 11.39
C ASP A 35 8.98 -1.93 11.65
N VAL A 36 8.14 -2.07 10.61
CA VAL A 36 6.92 -2.87 10.64
C VAL A 36 7.10 -4.09 9.74
N ASP A 37 6.67 -5.23 10.28
CA ASP A 37 6.59 -6.48 9.56
C ASP A 37 5.58 -6.38 8.42
N GLY A 38 5.97 -6.85 7.24
CA GLY A 38 5.12 -6.84 6.05
C GLY A 38 5.87 -7.23 4.79
N THR A 39 5.33 -8.21 4.05
CA THR A 39 5.92 -8.73 2.81
C THR A 39 5.59 -7.90 1.58
N GLY A 40 4.59 -7.03 1.65
CA GLY A 40 4.09 -6.26 0.51
C GLY A 40 3.17 -7.05 -0.44
N LEU A 41 2.57 -8.17 0.03
CA LEU A 41 1.68 -8.99 -0.80
C LEU A 41 0.18 -8.68 -0.66
N GLY A 42 -0.25 -7.99 0.40
CA GLY A 42 -1.67 -7.83 0.74
C GLY A 42 -2.52 -7.22 -0.37
N LEU A 43 -2.12 -6.06 -0.91
CA LEU A 43 -2.85 -5.39 -1.99
C LEU A 43 -2.80 -6.15 -3.32
N VAL A 44 -1.75 -6.94 -3.54
CA VAL A 44 -1.60 -7.75 -4.75
C VAL A 44 -2.65 -8.85 -4.80
N LEU A 45 -2.95 -9.49 -3.67
CA LEU A 45 -3.88 -10.61 -3.58
C LEU A 45 -5.34 -10.23 -3.87
N VAL A 46 -5.70 -8.96 -3.71
CA VAL A 46 -7.08 -8.46 -3.85
C VAL A 46 -7.33 -7.74 -5.18
N LYS A 47 -6.32 -7.67 -6.06
CA LYS A 47 -6.49 -7.24 -7.45
C LYS A 47 -7.11 -8.37 -8.27
#